data_AF-A0A7X8PQK7-F1
#
_entry.id   AF-A0A7X8PQK7-F1
#
_cell.length_a   1.000
_cell.length_b   1.000
_cell.length_c   1.000
_cell.angle_alpha   90.00
_cell.angle_beta   90.00
_cell.angle_gamma   90.00
#
_symmetry.space_group_name_H-M   'P 1'
#
loop_
_entity.id
_entity.type
_entity.pdbx_description
1 polymer ?
#
loop_
_entity_poly.entity_id
_entity_poly.type
_entity_poly.pdbx_seq_one_letter_code
_entity_poly.pdbx_strand_id
1 'polypeptide(L)'
;MKKYKVGYVAGVFDLFHIGHLNLLRNAKAECEYLIVGVLTDELAVFFKKSPPFIPFDERKEIVDNIKFVDKTVAVDKTNINKMKAWELYHFDCLFSGNDWQFEKSWIEDKKKLNEVGSDIFFFPYTKGTSSTQIKKLISKSVPSNDKIIIFGAGDKGREALSFYGDERVACFADNDTAKIGQIIDGHPVISFDEVLKLMTEYKIVITVKKHEEITKRLLENGIRDFEVY
;
A
#
# COMPACT_ATOMS: atom_id res chain seq x y z
N MET A 1 7.51 -28.84 25.98
CA MET A 1 6.15 -28.32 25.70
C MET A 1 6.28 -26.85 25.33
N LYS A 2 5.48 -26.41 24.35
CA LYS A 2 5.41 -24.98 24.02
C LYS A 2 4.54 -24.25 25.04
N LYS A 3 4.62 -22.92 25.08
CA LYS A 3 3.90 -22.10 26.07
C LYS A 3 2.39 -22.18 25.88
N TYR A 4 1.92 -22.20 24.64
CA TYR A 4 0.51 -22.23 24.28
C TYR A 4 0.17 -23.52 23.53
N LYS A 5 -1.04 -24.06 23.69
CA LYS A 5 -1.52 -25.19 22.88
C LYS A 5 -2.03 -24.69 21.54
N VAL A 6 -2.92 -23.69 21.55
CA VAL A 6 -3.53 -23.12 20.35
C VAL A 6 -3.15 -21.64 20.21
N GLY A 7 -2.46 -21.33 19.11
CA GLY A 7 -2.14 -19.98 18.69
C GLY A 7 -3.09 -19.48 17.60
N TYR A 8 -3.31 -18.17 17.57
CA TYR A 8 -4.05 -17.49 16.51
C TYR A 8 -3.30 -16.29 15.97
N VAL A 9 -3.26 -16.12 14.66
CA VAL A 9 -2.76 -14.92 13.97
C VAL A 9 -3.81 -14.49 12.96
N ALA A 10 -4.11 -13.20 12.86
CA ALA A 10 -4.96 -12.67 11.80
C ALA A 10 -4.23 -11.61 10.98
N GLY A 11 -4.39 -11.64 9.66
CA GLY A 11 -3.71 -10.71 8.76
C GLY A 11 -4.26 -10.72 7.34
N VAL A 12 -3.91 -9.69 6.58
CA VAL A 12 -4.26 -9.61 5.15
C VAL A 12 -3.36 -10.55 4.34
N PHE A 13 -2.07 -10.62 4.66
CA PHE A 13 -1.09 -11.47 3.95
C PHE A 13 -0.94 -11.20 2.45
N ASP A 14 -1.26 -9.98 2.00
CA ASP A 14 -1.10 -9.55 0.60
C ASP A 14 0.39 -9.41 0.22
N LEU A 15 0.74 -9.79 -1.02
CA LEU A 15 2.11 -9.86 -1.51
C LEU A 15 3.04 -10.55 -0.50
N PHE A 16 2.75 -11.82 -0.20
CA PHE A 16 3.39 -12.57 0.88
C PHE A 16 4.92 -12.47 0.85
N HIS A 17 5.54 -12.13 1.98
CA HIS A 17 6.96 -11.82 2.07
C HIS A 17 7.55 -12.23 3.42
N ILE A 18 8.86 -12.03 3.60
CA ILE A 18 9.61 -12.50 4.78
C ILE A 18 9.05 -12.00 6.11
N GLY A 19 8.50 -10.77 6.16
CA GLY A 19 7.80 -10.26 7.35
C GLY A 19 6.63 -11.15 7.80
N HIS A 20 5.75 -11.56 6.88
CA HIS A 20 4.65 -12.49 7.19
C HIS A 20 5.19 -13.87 7.59
N LEU A 21 6.18 -14.39 6.86
CA LEU A 21 6.79 -15.68 7.18
C LEU A 21 7.40 -15.71 8.59
N ASN A 22 8.07 -14.63 9.00
CA ASN A 22 8.67 -14.51 10.32
C ASN A 22 7.61 -14.44 11.42
N LEU A 23 6.53 -13.68 11.21
CA LEU A 23 5.41 -13.64 12.14
C LEU A 23 4.83 -15.04 12.38
N LEU A 24 4.53 -15.78 11.31
CA LEU A 24 3.97 -17.13 11.40
C LEU A 24 4.95 -18.13 12.02
N ARG A 25 6.24 -18.03 11.66
CA ARG A 25 7.31 -18.86 12.25
C ARG A 25 7.43 -18.65 13.76
N ASN A 26 7.44 -17.39 14.20
CA ASN A 26 7.58 -17.05 15.61
C ASN A 26 6.33 -17.45 16.38
N ALA A 27 5.13 -17.20 15.83
CA ALA A 27 3.87 -17.66 16.43
C ALA A 27 3.85 -19.19 16.60
N LYS A 28 4.26 -19.93 15.57
CA LYS A 28 4.37 -21.40 15.64
C LYS A 28 5.43 -21.85 16.64
N ALA A 29 6.50 -21.10 16.88
CA ALA A 29 7.48 -21.45 17.91
C ALA A 29 6.86 -21.43 19.32
N GLU A 30 5.89 -20.55 19.56
CA GLU A 30 5.22 -20.34 20.85
C GLU A 30 4.00 -21.25 21.08
N CYS A 31 3.43 -21.84 20.02
CA CYS A 31 2.22 -22.69 20.12
C CYS A 31 2.33 -24.08 19.45
N GLU A 32 1.59 -25.05 19.99
CA GLU A 32 1.56 -26.42 19.44
C GLU A 32 0.78 -26.49 18.11
N TYR A 33 -0.32 -25.75 18.01
CA TYR A 33 -1.19 -25.64 16.84
C TYR A 33 -1.49 -24.18 16.51
N LEU A 34 -1.22 -23.74 15.27
CA LEU A 34 -1.37 -22.37 14.81
C LEU A 34 -2.51 -22.27 13.79
N ILE A 35 -3.55 -21.53 14.18
CA ILE A 35 -4.64 -21.11 13.29
C ILE A 35 -4.30 -19.73 12.71
N VAL A 36 -4.41 -19.58 11.39
CA VAL A 36 -4.16 -18.31 10.72
C VAL A 36 -5.43 -17.82 10.01
N GLY A 37 -5.95 -16.70 10.50
CA GLY A 37 -7.06 -15.97 9.93
C GLY A 37 -6.62 -15.06 8.77
N VAL A 38 -7.06 -15.36 7.56
CA VAL A 38 -6.81 -14.56 6.36
C VAL A 38 -7.99 -13.64 6.13
N LEU A 39 -7.75 -12.33 6.10
CA LEU A 39 -8.81 -11.34 5.89
C LEU A 39 -9.36 -11.40 4.46
N THR A 40 -10.69 -11.37 4.33
CA THR A 40 -11.41 -11.17 3.07
C THR A 40 -11.03 -9.85 2.38
N ASP A 41 -11.25 -9.75 1.07
CA ASP A 41 -10.90 -8.57 0.29
C ASP A 41 -11.70 -7.33 0.76
N GLU A 42 -13.00 -7.51 1.05
CA GLU A 42 -13.87 -6.45 1.55
C GLU A 42 -13.38 -5.89 2.88
N LEU A 43 -12.91 -6.77 3.77
CA LEU A 43 -12.40 -6.38 5.07
C LEU A 43 -11.02 -5.74 4.97
N ALA A 44 -10.17 -6.22 4.05
CA ALA A 44 -8.89 -5.58 3.76
C ALA A 44 -9.08 -4.15 3.23
N VAL A 45 -10.04 -3.92 2.33
CA VAL A 45 -10.42 -2.57 1.85
C VAL A 45 -10.89 -1.69 3.00
N PHE A 46 -11.74 -2.22 3.90
CA PHE A 46 -12.25 -1.49 5.04
C PHE A 46 -11.13 -0.94 5.95
N PHE A 47 -10.09 -1.72 6.23
CA PHE A 47 -8.98 -1.28 7.08
C PHE A 47 -7.89 -0.50 6.34
N LYS A 48 -7.56 -0.89 5.09
CA LYS A 48 -6.39 -0.34 4.37
C LYS A 48 -6.73 0.69 3.30
N LYS A 49 -8.02 1.00 3.11
CA LYS A 49 -8.55 1.93 2.08
C LYS A 49 -8.09 1.60 0.65
N SER A 50 -7.59 0.40 0.43
CA SER A 50 -7.11 -0.09 -0.86
C SER A 50 -7.29 -1.61 -0.90
N PRO A 51 -7.69 -2.17 -2.06
CA PRO A 51 -7.82 -3.60 -2.20
C PRO A 51 -6.45 -4.30 -2.10
N PRO A 52 -6.42 -5.54 -1.60
CA PRO A 52 -5.28 -6.43 -1.81
C PRO A 52 -4.98 -6.55 -3.31
N PHE A 53 -3.71 -6.79 -3.65
CA PHE A 53 -3.37 -7.11 -5.03
C PHE A 53 -3.73 -8.57 -5.34
N ILE A 54 -3.40 -9.47 -4.40
CA ILE A 54 -3.70 -10.90 -4.51
C ILE A 54 -5.10 -11.14 -3.92
N PRO A 55 -6.04 -11.76 -4.66
CA PRO A 55 -7.37 -12.08 -4.17
C PRO A 55 -7.37 -12.94 -2.90
N PHE A 56 -8.46 -12.90 -2.15
CA PHE A 56 -8.60 -13.65 -0.90
C PHE A 56 -8.26 -15.13 -1.02
N ASP A 57 -8.81 -15.83 -2.02
CA ASP A 57 -8.64 -17.28 -2.15
C ASP A 57 -7.16 -17.65 -2.39
N GLU A 58 -6.48 -16.91 -3.25
CA GLU A 58 -5.04 -17.08 -3.50
C GLU A 58 -4.20 -16.79 -2.26
N ARG A 59 -4.49 -15.70 -1.52
CA ARG A 59 -3.78 -15.40 -0.26
C ARG A 59 -3.99 -16.50 0.76
N LYS A 60 -5.21 -17.03 0.87
CA LYS A 60 -5.52 -18.14 1.78
C LYS A 60 -4.75 -19.40 1.39
N GLU A 61 -4.74 -19.75 0.10
CA GLU A 61 -4.02 -20.92 -0.41
C GLU A 61 -2.50 -20.81 -0.16
N ILE A 62 -1.92 -19.63 -0.39
CA ILE A 62 -0.50 -19.37 -0.08
C ILE A 62 -0.23 -19.62 1.41
N VAL A 63 -1.05 -19.05 2.29
CA VAL A 63 -0.86 -19.17 3.74
C VAL A 63 -1.07 -20.62 4.21
N ASP A 64 -2.00 -21.36 3.61
CA ASP A 64 -2.28 -22.76 3.94
C ASP A 64 -1.10 -23.68 3.65
N ASN A 65 -0.28 -23.32 2.66
CA ASN A 65 0.91 -24.06 2.27
C ASN A 65 2.20 -23.60 3.00
N ILE A 66 2.09 -22.69 3.98
CA ILE A 66 3.23 -22.32 4.81
C ILE A 66 3.45 -23.38 5.87
N LYS A 67 4.66 -23.96 5.90
CA LYS A 67 5.10 -25.01 6.85
C LYS A 67 4.73 -24.79 8.33
N PHE A 68 4.59 -23.54 8.75
CA PHE A 68 4.34 -23.18 10.15
C PHE A 68 2.84 -23.10 10.50
N VAL A 69 1.95 -23.22 9.52
CA VAL A 69 0.50 -23.07 9.66
C VAL A 69 -0.13 -24.45 9.71
N ASP A 70 -1.00 -24.68 10.70
CA ASP A 70 -1.74 -25.95 10.81
C ASP A 70 -3.16 -25.83 10.25
N LYS A 71 -3.73 -24.63 10.26
CA LYS A 71 -5.07 -24.36 9.70
C LYS A 71 -5.21 -22.91 9.26
N THR A 72 -5.74 -22.70 8.06
CA THR A 72 -6.21 -21.38 7.63
C THR A 72 -7.73 -21.24 7.77
N VAL A 73 -8.17 -20.03 8.12
CA VAL A 73 -9.60 -19.67 8.24
C VAL A 73 -9.86 -18.31 7.61
N ALA A 74 -11.08 -18.08 7.13
CA ALA A 74 -11.50 -16.79 6.62
C ALA A 74 -11.79 -15.81 7.78
N VAL A 75 -11.40 -14.55 7.60
CA VAL A 75 -11.75 -13.47 8.51
C VAL A 75 -12.57 -12.41 7.79
N ASP A 76 -13.80 -12.23 8.24
CA ASP A 76 -14.77 -11.29 7.70
C ASP A 76 -15.37 -10.42 8.81
N LYS A 77 -16.43 -9.66 8.50
CA LYS A 77 -17.07 -8.75 9.46
C LYS A 77 -17.67 -9.47 10.67
N THR A 78 -17.96 -10.76 10.56
CA THR A 78 -18.58 -11.55 11.63
C THR A 78 -17.59 -11.96 12.71
N ASN A 79 -16.32 -12.17 12.36
CA ASN A 79 -15.30 -12.72 13.26
C ASN A 79 -14.01 -11.90 13.39
N ILE A 80 -13.92 -10.72 12.76
CA ILE A 80 -12.77 -9.81 12.91
C ILE A 80 -12.59 -9.29 14.35
N ASN A 81 -13.65 -9.27 15.14
CA ASN A 81 -13.55 -8.95 16.56
C ASN A 81 -12.80 -10.07 17.29
N LYS A 82 -11.77 -9.72 18.07
CA LYS A 82 -10.88 -10.70 18.72
C LYS A 82 -11.61 -11.63 19.68
N MET A 83 -12.64 -11.15 20.39
CA MET A 83 -13.46 -12.01 21.26
C MET A 83 -14.33 -12.97 20.45
N LYS A 84 -14.93 -12.51 19.35
CA LYS A 84 -15.68 -13.41 18.44
C LYS A 84 -14.79 -14.47 17.79
N ALA A 85 -13.56 -14.10 17.42
CA ALA A 85 -12.58 -15.08 16.94
C ALA A 85 -12.25 -16.11 18.04
N TRP A 86 -12.11 -15.67 19.30
CA TRP A 86 -11.88 -16.56 20.42
C TRP A 86 -13.09 -17.48 20.70
N GLU A 87 -14.32 -16.98 20.61
CA GLU A 87 -15.54 -17.80 20.74
C GLU A 87 -15.61 -18.92 19.70
N LEU A 88 -15.05 -18.70 18.51
CA LEU A 88 -15.04 -19.70 17.43
C LEU A 88 -13.90 -20.72 17.55
N TYR A 89 -12.73 -20.27 17.99
CA TYR A 89 -11.50 -21.06 17.86
C TYR A 89 -10.85 -21.44 19.19
N HIS A 90 -11.28 -20.82 20.30
CA HIS A 90 -10.78 -21.04 21.66
C HIS A 90 -9.25 -21.09 21.74
N PHE A 91 -8.59 -20.11 21.10
CA PHE A 91 -7.13 -20.02 21.14
C PHE A 91 -6.64 -19.57 22.52
N ASP A 92 -5.43 -20.01 22.90
CA ASP A 92 -4.78 -19.59 24.15
C ASP A 92 -4.03 -18.27 23.99
N CYS A 93 -3.58 -17.96 22.77
CA CYS A 93 -2.88 -16.71 22.50
C CYS A 93 -3.12 -16.18 21.08
N LEU A 94 -3.45 -14.90 20.99
CA LEU A 94 -3.39 -14.12 19.76
C LEU A 94 -1.98 -13.54 19.60
N PHE A 95 -1.34 -13.80 18.47
CA PHE A 95 -0.04 -13.25 18.11
C PHE A 95 -0.18 -12.09 17.12
N SER A 96 0.56 -11.00 17.36
CA SER A 96 0.59 -9.83 16.48
C SER A 96 1.97 -9.18 16.47
N GLY A 97 2.25 -8.34 15.47
CA GLY A 97 3.34 -7.35 15.53
C GLY A 97 3.05 -6.29 16.60
N ASN A 98 4.11 -5.68 17.14
CA ASN A 98 4.04 -4.68 18.22
C ASN A 98 3.54 -3.30 17.79
N ASP A 99 3.15 -3.11 16.52
CA ASP A 99 2.65 -1.86 15.96
C ASP A 99 1.44 -1.30 16.73
N TRP A 100 0.65 -2.18 17.35
CA TRP A 100 -0.62 -1.82 18.00
C TRP A 100 -0.60 -1.96 19.54
N GLN A 101 0.55 -2.27 20.15
CA GLN A 101 0.59 -2.68 21.56
C GLN A 101 0.16 -1.59 22.56
N PHE A 102 0.20 -0.32 22.14
CA PHE A 102 -0.18 0.84 22.96
C PHE A 102 -1.54 1.45 22.56
N GLU A 103 -2.21 0.87 21.58
CA GLU A 103 -3.54 1.32 21.14
C GLU A 103 -4.59 0.95 22.18
N LYS A 104 -5.46 1.90 22.52
CA LYS A 104 -6.46 1.73 23.58
C LYS A 104 -7.35 0.50 23.33
N SER A 105 -7.77 0.30 22.09
CA SER A 105 -8.60 -0.85 21.68
C SER A 105 -7.89 -2.18 21.91
N TRP A 106 -6.58 -2.27 21.65
CA TRP A 106 -5.80 -3.48 21.85
C TRP A 106 -5.54 -3.78 23.33
N ILE A 107 -5.37 -2.75 24.15
CA ILE A 107 -5.27 -2.90 25.61
C ILE A 107 -6.59 -3.44 26.17
N GLU A 108 -7.72 -2.90 25.73
CA GLU A 108 -9.06 -3.38 26.12
C GLU A 108 -9.32 -4.81 25.65
N ASP A 109 -8.96 -5.13 24.40
CA ASP A 109 -9.09 -6.48 23.86
C ASP A 109 -8.23 -7.48 24.64
N LYS A 110 -6.98 -7.11 24.98
CA LYS A 110 -6.10 -7.95 25.79
C LYS A 110 -6.71 -8.23 27.16
N LYS A 111 -7.30 -7.22 27.81
CA LYS A 111 -7.98 -7.41 29.10
C LYS A 111 -9.13 -8.42 28.98
N LYS A 112 -9.98 -8.28 27.96
CA LYS A 112 -11.12 -9.19 27.73
C LYS A 112 -10.68 -10.63 27.45
N LEU A 113 -9.61 -10.81 26.66
CA LEU A 113 -9.06 -12.13 26.40
C LEU A 113 -8.45 -12.76 27.66
N ASN A 114 -7.77 -11.96 28.49
CA ASN A 114 -7.21 -12.45 29.75
C ASN A 114 -8.31 -12.95 30.72
N GLU A 115 -9.48 -12.33 30.73
CA GLU A 115 -10.63 -12.77 31.55
C GLU A 115 -11.14 -14.17 31.17
N VAL A 116 -10.88 -14.62 29.94
CA VAL A 116 -11.25 -15.96 29.44
C VAL A 116 -10.06 -16.90 29.31
N GLY A 117 -8.91 -16.55 29.90
CA GLY A 117 -7.71 -17.39 29.92
C GLY A 117 -6.86 -17.34 28.63
N SER A 118 -7.16 -16.44 27.70
CA SER A 118 -6.34 -16.18 26.51
C SER A 118 -5.42 -14.97 26.72
N ASP A 119 -4.34 -14.85 25.95
CA ASP A 119 -3.43 -13.68 25.98
C ASP A 119 -3.26 -13.05 24.59
N ILE A 120 -2.69 -11.84 24.53
CA ILE A 120 -2.14 -11.25 23.30
C ILE A 120 -0.62 -11.12 23.45
N PHE A 121 0.13 -11.79 22.57
CA PHE A 121 1.58 -11.70 22.51
C PHE A 121 2.03 -10.85 21.31
N PHE A 122 2.90 -9.87 21.58
CA PHE A 122 3.43 -8.97 20.57
C PHE A 122 4.87 -9.32 20.21
N PHE A 123 5.13 -9.60 18.93
CA PHE A 123 6.48 -9.75 18.41
C PHE A 123 7.08 -8.39 18.04
N PRO A 124 8.40 -8.19 18.22
CA PRO A 124 9.09 -7.03 17.67
C PRO A 124 8.89 -6.97 16.15
N TYR A 125 8.64 -5.76 15.64
CA TYR A 125 8.53 -5.55 14.19
C TYR A 125 9.77 -6.07 13.45
N THR A 126 9.55 -6.92 12.45
CA THR A 126 10.64 -7.37 11.57
C THR A 126 10.99 -6.24 10.61
N LYS A 127 12.17 -5.63 10.78
CA LYS A 127 12.73 -4.70 9.79
C LYS A 127 13.05 -5.47 8.50
N GLY A 128 12.49 -5.07 7.37
CA GLY A 128 12.69 -5.72 6.08
C GLY A 128 11.59 -5.37 5.07
N THR A 129 11.27 -6.31 4.19
CA THR A 129 10.28 -6.15 3.12
C THR A 129 8.86 -5.98 3.66
N SER A 130 8.11 -5.03 3.08
CA SER A 130 6.67 -4.83 3.29
C SER A 130 5.91 -4.77 1.96
N SER A 131 4.63 -5.15 1.96
CA SER A 131 3.76 -5.04 0.77
C SER A 131 3.72 -3.62 0.22
N THR A 132 3.74 -2.59 1.08
CA THR A 132 3.77 -1.18 0.67
C THR A 132 5.05 -0.84 -0.10
N GLN A 133 6.21 -1.33 0.34
CA GLN A 133 7.47 -1.12 -0.38
C GLN A 133 7.47 -1.84 -1.73
N ILE A 134 6.96 -3.08 -1.80
CA ILE A 134 6.84 -3.84 -3.05
C ILE A 134 5.94 -3.07 -4.04
N LYS A 135 4.74 -2.66 -3.60
CA LYS A 135 3.79 -1.89 -4.43
C LYS A 135 4.43 -0.61 -4.95
N LYS A 136 5.15 0.13 -4.09
CA LYS A 136 5.84 1.38 -4.47
C LYS A 136 6.98 1.16 -5.46
N LEU A 137 7.72 0.06 -5.36
CA LEU A 137 8.78 -0.27 -6.31
C LEU A 137 8.20 -0.64 -7.68
N ILE A 138 7.14 -1.47 -7.70
CA ILE A 138 6.46 -1.85 -8.93
C ILE A 138 5.86 -0.63 -9.62
N SER A 139 5.14 0.22 -8.87
CA SER A 139 4.52 1.44 -9.43
C SER A 139 5.54 2.43 -9.97
N LYS A 140 6.77 2.44 -9.44
CA LYS A 140 7.87 3.25 -9.98
C LYS A 140 8.55 2.60 -11.20
N SER A 141 8.51 1.28 -11.29
CA SER A 141 9.17 0.51 -12.35
C SER A 141 8.28 0.24 -13.57
N VAL A 142 6.96 0.43 -13.43
CA VAL A 142 6.01 0.37 -14.54
C VAL A 142 5.77 1.82 -15.00
N PRO A 143 6.32 2.26 -16.14
CA PRO A 143 5.90 3.51 -16.75
C PRO A 143 4.40 3.39 -17.04
N SER A 144 3.55 4.31 -16.55
CA SER A 144 2.14 4.31 -17.00
C SER A 144 2.09 4.53 -18.52
N ASN A 145 1.07 4.05 -19.23
CA ASN A 145 0.94 4.37 -20.66
C ASN A 145 0.32 5.75 -20.91
N ASP A 146 0.00 6.49 -19.85
CA ASP A 146 -0.60 7.81 -19.98
C ASP A 146 0.42 8.72 -20.65
N LYS A 147 -0.03 9.39 -21.71
CA LYS A 147 0.73 10.47 -22.30
C LYS A 147 0.81 11.60 -21.27
N ILE A 148 1.96 12.25 -21.19
CA ILE A 148 2.23 13.28 -20.18
C ILE A 148 2.52 14.64 -20.82
N ILE A 149 2.19 15.68 -20.07
CA ILE A 149 2.64 17.05 -20.33
C ILE A 149 3.66 17.41 -19.25
N ILE A 150 4.87 17.79 -19.67
CA ILE A 150 5.93 18.22 -18.74
C ILE A 150 5.86 19.73 -18.56
N PHE A 151 5.46 20.19 -17.37
CA PHE A 151 5.38 21.59 -17.01
C PHE A 151 6.73 22.10 -16.48
N GLY A 152 7.48 22.75 -17.37
CA GLY A 152 8.81 23.30 -17.17
C GLY A 152 9.75 22.90 -18.30
N ALA A 153 9.89 23.75 -19.32
CA ALA A 153 10.69 23.47 -20.50
C ALA A 153 12.15 23.94 -20.31
N GLY A 154 12.81 23.41 -19.28
CA GLY A 154 14.21 23.67 -18.93
C GLY A 154 14.99 22.37 -18.67
N ASP A 155 16.18 22.47 -18.07
CA ASP A 155 17.05 21.30 -17.85
C ASP A 155 16.35 20.16 -17.08
N LYS A 156 15.57 20.50 -16.03
CA LYS A 156 14.78 19.52 -15.28
C LYS A 156 13.64 18.91 -16.10
N GLY A 157 13.07 19.66 -17.04
CA GLY A 157 12.12 19.13 -18.01
C GLY A 157 12.75 18.10 -18.93
N ARG A 158 13.98 18.36 -19.40
CA ARG A 158 14.75 17.41 -20.24
C ARG A 158 15.14 16.16 -19.47
N GLU A 159 15.52 16.29 -18.19
CA GLU A 159 15.74 15.14 -17.31
C GLU A 159 14.46 14.29 -17.18
N ALA A 160 13.31 14.93 -16.98
CA ALA A 160 12.02 14.24 -16.92
C ALA A 160 11.68 13.56 -18.27
N LEU A 161 11.91 14.23 -19.41
CA LEU A 161 11.74 13.62 -20.75
C LEU A 161 12.57 12.33 -20.88
N SER A 162 13.85 12.36 -20.47
CA SER A 162 14.72 11.18 -20.47
C SER A 162 14.22 10.07 -19.55
N PHE A 163 13.66 10.42 -18.38
CA PHE A 163 13.11 9.46 -17.43
C PHE A 163 11.81 8.81 -17.90
N TYR A 164 10.88 9.59 -18.46
CA TYR A 164 9.57 9.12 -18.88
C TYR A 164 9.56 8.50 -20.29
N GLY A 165 10.53 8.87 -21.13
CA GLY A 165 10.67 8.40 -22.50
C GLY A 165 9.90 9.25 -23.52
N ASP A 166 10.50 9.39 -24.70
CA ASP A 166 10.05 10.23 -25.83
C ASP A 166 8.58 9.95 -26.21
N GLU A 167 8.22 8.67 -26.38
CA GLU A 167 6.89 8.28 -26.87
C GLU A 167 5.74 8.69 -25.94
N ARG A 168 6.04 8.88 -24.65
CA ARG A 168 5.07 9.26 -23.62
C ARG A 168 4.87 10.77 -23.50
N VAL A 169 5.87 11.57 -23.82
CA VAL A 169 5.75 13.02 -23.70
C VAL A 169 4.96 13.54 -24.89
N ALA A 170 3.83 14.21 -24.63
CA ALA A 170 3.05 14.82 -25.69
C ALA A 170 3.62 16.20 -26.06
N CYS A 171 3.94 16.98 -25.03
CA CYS A 171 4.47 18.33 -25.16
C CYS A 171 5.08 18.81 -23.83
N PHE A 172 5.85 19.90 -23.91
CA PHE A 172 6.21 20.70 -22.75
C PHE A 172 5.18 21.80 -22.54
N ALA A 173 5.08 22.29 -21.31
CA ALA A 173 4.37 23.53 -20.98
C ALA A 173 5.29 24.48 -20.21
N ASP A 174 5.21 25.78 -20.50
CA ASP A 174 6.00 26.80 -19.79
C ASP A 174 5.20 28.10 -19.66
N ASN A 175 5.49 28.89 -18.63
CA ASN A 175 4.92 30.23 -18.46
C ASN A 175 5.75 31.29 -19.19
N ASP A 176 6.98 30.96 -19.60
CA ASP A 176 7.82 31.84 -20.41
C ASP A 176 7.28 31.95 -21.84
N THR A 177 6.69 33.10 -22.16
CA THR A 177 6.11 33.39 -23.47
C THR A 177 7.12 33.34 -24.61
N ALA A 178 8.42 33.50 -24.32
CA ALA A 178 9.45 33.35 -25.34
C ALA A 178 9.59 31.90 -25.80
N LYS A 179 9.28 30.93 -24.94
CA LYS A 179 9.37 29.49 -25.25
C LYS A 179 8.11 28.92 -25.87
N ILE A 180 6.94 29.49 -25.57
CA ILE A 180 5.66 29.02 -26.09
C ILE A 180 5.69 29.05 -27.63
N GLY A 181 5.29 27.94 -28.26
CA GLY A 181 5.34 27.73 -29.71
C GLY A 181 6.68 27.23 -30.26
N GLN A 182 7.74 27.18 -29.43
CA GLN A 182 8.99 26.52 -29.83
C GLN A 182 8.88 25.00 -29.75
N ILE A 183 9.82 24.32 -30.40
CA ILE A 183 10.02 22.87 -30.29
C ILE A 183 11.29 22.63 -29.47
N ILE A 184 11.16 21.91 -28.36
CA ILE A 184 12.27 21.52 -27.46
C ILE A 184 12.36 20.00 -27.47
N ASP A 185 13.51 19.48 -27.88
CA ASP A 185 13.79 18.03 -27.93
C ASP A 185 12.68 17.25 -28.65
N GLY A 186 12.23 17.76 -29.80
CA GLY A 186 11.18 17.14 -30.63
C GLY A 186 9.73 17.43 -30.20
N HIS A 187 9.52 18.10 -29.06
CA HIS A 187 8.20 18.33 -28.48
C HIS A 187 7.81 19.81 -28.49
N PRO A 188 6.57 20.16 -28.86
CA PRO A 188 6.12 21.55 -28.81
C PRO A 188 6.01 22.04 -27.37
N VAL A 189 6.20 23.34 -27.16
CA VAL A 189 5.98 24.02 -25.88
C VAL A 189 4.66 24.78 -25.94
N ILE A 190 3.73 24.47 -25.04
CA ILE A 190 2.40 25.07 -24.97
C ILE A 190 2.24 25.99 -23.75
N SER A 191 1.24 26.85 -23.80
CA SER A 191 0.86 27.72 -22.68
C SER A 191 0.08 26.96 -21.59
N PHE A 192 0.02 27.53 -20.38
CA PHE A 192 -0.84 26.98 -19.30
C PHE A 192 -2.31 26.87 -19.73
N ASP A 193 -2.82 27.82 -20.51
CA ASP A 193 -4.22 27.82 -20.97
C ASP A 193 -4.50 26.69 -21.96
N GLU A 194 -3.49 26.27 -22.73
CA GLU A 194 -3.58 25.08 -23.58
C GLU A 194 -3.51 23.79 -22.76
N VAL A 195 -2.72 23.75 -21.69
CA VAL A 195 -2.72 22.61 -20.73
C VAL A 195 -4.13 22.38 -20.18
N LEU A 196 -4.86 23.45 -19.82
CA LEU A 196 -6.24 23.33 -19.35
C LEU A 196 -7.20 22.73 -20.39
N LYS A 197 -6.92 22.87 -21.69
CA LYS A 197 -7.74 22.26 -22.74
C LYS A 197 -7.46 20.78 -22.92
N LEU A 198 -6.24 20.35 -22.61
CA LEU A 198 -5.74 18.98 -22.79
C LEU A 198 -5.80 18.15 -21.50
N MET A 199 -6.12 18.76 -20.36
CA MET A 199 -6.02 18.15 -19.02
C MET A 199 -6.83 16.87 -18.78
N THR A 200 -7.82 16.57 -19.62
CA THR A 200 -8.61 15.32 -19.50
C THR A 200 -7.94 14.13 -20.19
N GLU A 201 -6.95 14.39 -21.04
CA GLU A 201 -6.28 13.39 -21.88
C GLU A 201 -4.86 13.06 -21.40
N TYR A 202 -4.23 13.97 -20.64
CA TYR A 202 -2.82 13.86 -20.26
C TYR A 202 -2.60 14.07 -18.76
N LYS A 203 -1.67 13.29 -18.19
CA LYS A 203 -1.17 13.54 -16.83
C LYS A 203 -0.15 14.69 -16.84
N ILE A 204 -0.20 15.56 -15.84
CA ILE A 204 0.73 16.69 -15.74
C ILE A 204 1.90 16.34 -14.82
N VAL A 205 3.12 16.55 -15.29
CA VAL A 205 4.35 16.39 -14.51
C VAL A 205 5.02 17.75 -14.35
N ILE A 206 5.10 18.28 -13.14
CA ILE A 206 5.69 19.58 -12.84
C ILE A 206 7.16 19.41 -12.49
N THR A 207 8.05 20.11 -13.21
CA THR A 207 9.51 20.00 -13.04
C THR A 207 10.17 21.28 -12.55
N VAL A 208 9.38 22.35 -12.35
CA VAL A 208 9.90 23.65 -11.88
C VAL A 208 10.06 23.69 -10.36
N LYS A 209 11.12 24.37 -9.89
CA LYS A 209 11.43 24.48 -8.44
C LYS A 209 10.35 25.22 -7.64
N LYS A 210 9.72 26.25 -8.22
CA LYS A 210 8.64 27.04 -7.60
C LYS A 210 7.29 26.51 -8.05
N HIS A 211 7.01 25.24 -7.75
CA HIS A 211 5.81 24.57 -8.23
C HIS A 211 4.54 24.98 -7.47
N GLU A 212 4.62 25.68 -6.33
CA GLU A 212 3.45 25.95 -5.49
C GLU A 212 2.39 26.79 -6.23
N GLU A 213 2.82 27.76 -7.02
CA GLU A 213 1.92 28.61 -7.81
C GLU A 213 1.20 27.81 -8.91
N ILE A 214 1.93 26.95 -9.62
CA ILE A 214 1.37 26.09 -10.66
C ILE A 214 0.42 25.07 -10.05
N THR A 215 0.85 24.44 -8.95
CA THR A 215 0.03 23.49 -8.18
C THR A 215 -1.28 24.14 -7.75
N LYS A 216 -1.23 25.36 -7.21
CA LYS A 216 -2.40 26.12 -6.81
C LYS A 216 -3.33 26.39 -8.00
N ARG A 217 -2.79 26.85 -9.13
CA ARG A 217 -3.57 27.11 -10.35
C ARG A 217 -4.23 25.84 -10.90
N LEU A 218 -3.54 24.70 -10.88
CA LEU A 218 -4.10 23.41 -11.30
C LEU A 218 -5.28 23.01 -10.39
N LEU A 219 -5.11 23.13 -9.07
CA LEU A 219 -6.16 22.82 -8.10
C LEU A 219 -7.37 23.76 -8.23
N GLU A 220 -7.14 25.06 -8.46
CA GLU A 220 -8.20 26.06 -8.71
C GLU A 220 -9.01 25.73 -9.97
N ASN A 221 -8.39 25.10 -10.97
CA ASN A 221 -9.05 24.60 -12.18
C ASN A 221 -9.55 23.16 -12.04
N GLY A 222 -9.59 22.61 -10.82
CA GLY A 222 -10.14 21.28 -10.53
C GLY A 222 -9.22 20.10 -10.88
N ILE A 223 -7.99 20.34 -11.32
CA ILE A 223 -7.01 19.32 -11.66
C ILE A 223 -6.33 18.81 -10.39
N ARG A 224 -6.46 17.51 -10.14
CA ARG A 224 -5.86 16.85 -8.96
C ARG A 224 -4.90 15.72 -9.32
N ASP A 225 -4.91 15.27 -10.57
CA ASP A 225 -4.03 14.22 -11.06
C ASP A 225 -2.81 14.83 -11.74
N PHE A 226 -1.86 15.26 -10.92
CA PHE A 226 -0.55 15.74 -11.34
C PHE A 226 0.54 15.23 -10.40
N GLU A 227 1.77 15.23 -10.89
CA GLU A 227 2.95 14.79 -10.16
C GLU A 227 4.00 15.91 -10.14
N VAL A 228 4.76 16.01 -9.05
CA VAL A 228 5.93 16.89 -8.96
C VAL A 228 7.17 16.01 -9.02
N TYR A 229 8.05 16.29 -10.00
CA TYR A 229 9.29 15.56 -10.28
C TYR A 229 10.49 16.14 -9.51
#